data_AF-A0ABD2MT10-F1
#
_entry.id   AF-A0ABD2MT10-F1
#
_cell.length_a   1.000
_cell.length_b   1.000
_cell.length_c   1.000
_cell.angle_alpha   90.00
_cell.angle_beta   90.00
_cell.angle_gamma   90.00
#
_symmetry.space_group_name_H-M   'P 1'
#
loop_
_entity.id
_entity.type
_entity.pdbx_description
1 polymer ?
#
loop_
_entity_poly.entity_id
_entity_poly.type
_entity_poly.pdbx_seq_one_letter_code
_entity_poly.pdbx_strand_id
1 'polypeptide(L)'
;MSLEEEQLLLLLSLHYATKKKKRRCWLHEINLKRQESGEYHRLCIELESHKDRFFKYFRMSRECFQELHDFIKWRIGKYTTNWRKPIDTGQRLAICLR
;
A
#
# COMPACT_ATOMS: atom_id res chain seq x y z
N MET A 1 47.63 18.76 -12.74
CA MET A 1 46.88 18.45 -11.49
C MET A 1 47.77 17.55 -10.66
N SER A 2 47.92 17.82 -9.37
CA SER A 2 48.69 16.97 -8.47
C SER A 2 47.91 15.69 -8.14
N LEU A 3 48.60 14.62 -7.77
CA LEU A 3 47.96 13.37 -7.33
C LEU A 3 46.98 13.60 -6.16
N GLU A 4 47.29 14.56 -5.29
CA GLU A 4 46.43 14.96 -4.17
C GLU A 4 45.14 15.63 -4.65
N GLU A 5 45.22 16.48 -5.69
CA GLU A 5 44.04 17.10 -6.32
C GLU A 5 43.13 16.03 -6.97
N GLU A 6 43.70 15.03 -7.63
CA GLU A 6 42.95 13.91 -8.22
C GLU A 6 42.27 13.05 -7.15
N GLN A 7 42.98 12.75 -6.05
CA GLN A 7 42.42 12.02 -4.91
C GLN A 7 41.28 12.80 -4.25
N LEU A 8 41.45 14.12 -4.08
CA LEU A 8 40.42 14.99 -3.51
C LEU A 8 39.16 15.03 -4.40
N LEU A 9 39.34 15.15 -5.72
CA LEU A 9 38.24 15.12 -6.69
C LEU A 9 37.50 13.78 -6.66
N LEU A 10 38.22 12.66 -6.58
CA LEU A 10 37.63 11.32 -6.49
C LEU A 10 36.78 11.20 -5.21
N LEU A 11 37.30 11.65 -4.08
CA LEU A 11 36.62 11.59 -2.78
C LEU A 11 35.36 12.47 -2.75
N LEU A 12 35.41 13.66 -3.37
CA LEU A 12 34.25 14.52 -3.57
C LEU A 12 33.19 13.82 -4.43
N SER A 13 33.59 13.21 -5.56
CA SER A 13 32.68 12.53 -6.47
C SER A 13 31.95 11.35 -5.80
N LEU A 14 32.64 10.57 -4.98
CA LEU A 14 32.06 9.49 -4.18
C LEU A 14 31.10 10.03 -3.12
N HIS A 15 31.44 11.15 -2.47
CA HIS A 15 30.54 11.81 -1.51
C HIS A 15 29.23 12.30 -2.17
N TYR A 16 29.32 12.86 -3.37
CA TYR A 16 28.13 13.29 -4.13
C TYR A 16 27.34 12.10 -4.71
N ALA A 17 28.01 11.03 -5.14
CA ALA A 17 27.36 9.81 -5.62
C ALA A 17 26.62 9.05 -4.50
N THR A 18 27.14 9.08 -3.27
CA THR A 18 26.51 8.48 -2.09
C THR A 18 25.35 9.35 -1.56
N LYS A 19 25.41 10.67 -1.72
CA LYS A 19 24.28 11.59 -1.52
C LYS A 19 23.26 11.50 -2.67
N LYS A 20 22.69 10.32 -2.89
CA LYS A 20 21.49 10.19 -3.74
C LYS A 20 20.39 11.08 -3.16
N LYS A 21 20.00 12.14 -3.89
CA LYS A 21 18.80 12.91 -3.57
C LYS A 21 17.65 11.94 -3.34
N LYS A 22 16.96 12.04 -2.19
CA LYS A 22 15.73 11.27 -1.93
C LYS A 22 14.73 11.62 -3.04
N ARG A 23 14.63 10.75 -4.04
CA ARG A 23 13.63 10.89 -5.10
C ARG A 23 12.26 10.80 -4.45
N ARG A 24 11.28 11.55 -4.94
CA ARG A 24 9.88 11.40 -4.52
C ARG A 24 9.49 9.94 -4.77
N CYS A 25 9.26 9.19 -3.70
CA CYS A 25 8.79 7.82 -3.82
C CYS A 25 7.34 7.86 -4.30
N TRP A 26 7.02 7.14 -5.37
CA TRP A 26 5.65 7.04 -5.86
C TRP A 26 4.77 6.21 -4.92
N LEU A 27 5.34 5.20 -4.27
CA LEU A 27 4.72 4.42 -3.21
C LEU A 27 5.72 4.25 -2.07
N HIS A 28 5.33 4.61 -0.85
CA HIS A 28 6.16 4.38 0.33
C HIS A 28 6.26 2.89 0.64
N GLU A 29 7.40 2.44 1.18
CA GLU A 29 7.70 1.02 1.44
C GLU A 29 6.66 0.34 2.34
N ILE A 30 6.08 1.08 3.29
CA ILE A 30 5.00 0.60 4.16
C ILE A 30 3.79 0.10 3.38
N ASN A 31 3.49 0.72 2.23
CA ASN A 31 2.36 0.37 1.38
C ASN A 31 2.68 -0.80 0.45
N LEU A 32 3.96 -1.16 0.27
CA LEU A 32 4.36 -2.40 -0.40
C LEU A 32 3.97 -3.61 0.45
N LYS A 33 4.11 -3.50 1.77
CA LYS A 33 3.77 -4.55 2.75
C LYS A 33 2.27 -4.65 3.04
N ARG A 34 1.40 -3.95 2.30
CA ARG A 34 -0.05 -3.94 2.57
C ARG A 34 -0.70 -5.32 2.51
N GLN A 35 -0.15 -6.25 1.75
CA GLN A 35 -0.75 -7.58 1.63
C GLN A 35 -0.41 -8.48 2.83
N GLU A 36 0.72 -8.25 3.48
CA GLU A 36 1.19 -8.98 4.66
C GLU A 36 0.76 -8.30 5.97
N SER A 37 0.88 -6.98 6.00
CA SER A 37 0.73 -6.14 7.19
C SER A 37 -0.48 -5.20 7.11
N GLY A 38 -1.22 -5.18 6.02
CA GLY A 38 -2.39 -4.33 5.89
C GLY A 38 -3.52 -4.79 6.79
N GLU A 39 -4.24 -3.83 7.37
CA GLU A 39 -5.38 -4.10 8.25
C GLU A 39 -6.45 -4.96 7.59
N TYR A 40 -6.75 -4.71 6.31
CA TYR A 40 -7.73 -5.51 5.59
C TYR A 40 -7.37 -7.00 5.55
N HIS A 41 -6.10 -7.32 5.27
CA HIS A 41 -5.65 -8.71 5.17
C HIS A 41 -5.40 -9.38 6.53
N ARG A 42 -5.40 -8.63 7.63
CA ARG A 42 -5.25 -9.17 8.98
C ARG A 42 -6.57 -9.07 9.73
N LEU A 43 -6.89 -7.87 10.20
CA LEU A 43 -8.05 -7.59 11.03
C LEU A 43 -9.37 -7.90 10.32
N CYS A 44 -9.58 -7.45 9.07
CA CYS A 44 -10.89 -7.62 8.43
C CYS A 44 -11.21 -9.10 8.17
N ILE A 45 -10.21 -9.91 7.82
CA ILE A 45 -10.36 -11.36 7.65
C ILE A 45 -10.67 -12.04 9.00
N GLU A 46 -9.98 -11.66 10.08
CA GLU A 46 -10.27 -12.18 11.42
C GLU A 46 -11.69 -11.81 11.89
N LEU A 47 -12.14 -10.59 11.57
CA LEU A 47 -13.48 -10.11 11.91
C LEU A 47 -14.59 -10.90 11.20
N GLU A 48 -14.35 -11.47 10.01
CA GLU A 48 -15.36 -12.29 9.30
C GLU A 48 -15.83 -13.51 10.11
N SER A 49 -14.99 -13.99 11.04
CA SER A 49 -15.32 -15.11 11.94
C SER A 49 -16.11 -14.68 13.19
N HIS A 50 -16.22 -13.37 13.44
CA HIS A 50 -16.84 -12.80 14.63
C HIS A 50 -17.93 -11.79 14.25
N LYS A 51 -19.16 -12.28 14.01
CA LYS A 51 -20.29 -11.46 13.51
C LYS A 51 -20.52 -10.17 14.29
N ASP A 52 -20.52 -10.24 15.61
CA ASP A 52 -20.75 -9.11 16.51
C ASP A 52 -19.60 -8.08 16.49
N ARG A 53 -18.35 -8.52 16.30
CA ARG A 53 -17.23 -7.58 16.09
C ARG A 53 -17.25 -6.99 14.69
N PHE A 54 -17.57 -7.79 13.67
CA PHE A 54 -17.73 -7.33 12.29
C PHE A 54 -18.78 -6.22 12.21
N PHE A 55 -19.95 -6.43 12.84
CA PHE A 55 -21.02 -5.45 12.88
C PHE A 55 -20.60 -4.16 13.61
N LYS A 56 -19.86 -4.27 14.72
CA LYS A 56 -19.32 -3.08 15.41
C LYS A 56 -18.33 -2.31 14.54
N TYR A 57 -17.52 -3.02 13.76
CA TYR A 57 -16.48 -2.43 12.93
C TYR A 57 -17.05 -1.75 11.68
N PHE A 58 -17.89 -2.45 10.89
CA PHE A 58 -18.43 -1.94 9.63
C PHE A 58 -19.84 -1.33 9.73
N ARG A 59 -20.47 -1.40 10.90
CA ARG A 59 -21.88 -0.97 11.13
C ARG A 59 -22.90 -1.69 10.25
N MET A 60 -22.55 -2.87 9.75
CA MET A 60 -23.40 -3.74 8.95
C MET A 60 -22.98 -5.20 9.13
N SER A 61 -23.87 -6.14 8.76
CA SER A 61 -23.53 -7.56 8.77
C SER A 61 -22.57 -7.90 7.63
N ARG A 62 -21.94 -9.08 7.71
CA ARG A 62 -21.04 -9.58 6.66
C ARG A 62 -21.79 -9.77 5.34
N GLU A 63 -23.01 -10.25 5.41
CA GLU A 63 -23.89 -10.50 4.26
C GLU A 63 -24.20 -9.18 3.56
N CYS A 64 -24.59 -8.14 4.31
CA CYS A 64 -24.83 -6.81 3.78
C CYS A 64 -23.57 -6.19 3.14
N PHE A 65 -22.40 -6.39 3.77
CA PHE A 65 -21.13 -5.97 3.20
C PHE A 65 -20.85 -6.66 1.86
N GLN A 66 -21.05 -7.98 1.77
CA GLN A 66 -20.86 -8.75 0.54
C GLN A 66 -21.84 -8.33 -0.56
N GLU A 67 -23.12 -8.16 -0.23
CA GLU A 67 -24.12 -7.67 -1.18
C GLU A 67 -23.73 -6.30 -1.71
N LEU A 68 -23.41 -5.35 -0.82
CA LEU A 68 -22.95 -4.01 -1.21
C LEU A 68 -21.71 -4.08 -2.08
N HIS A 69 -20.74 -4.92 -1.72
CA HIS A 69 -19.52 -5.13 -2.49
C HIS A 69 -19.84 -5.64 -3.89
N ASP A 70 -20.70 -6.64 -4.00
CA ASP A 70 -21.13 -7.20 -5.28
C ASP A 70 -21.81 -6.14 -6.14
N PHE A 71 -22.66 -5.28 -5.58
CA PHE A 71 -23.32 -4.19 -6.32
C PHE A 71 -22.37 -3.11 -6.86
N ILE A 72 -21.21 -2.91 -6.25
CA ILE A 72 -20.31 -1.81 -6.63
C ILE A 72 -19.00 -2.30 -7.25
N LYS A 73 -18.66 -3.60 -7.16
CA LYS A 73 -17.34 -4.14 -7.54
C LYS A 73 -16.92 -3.76 -8.95
N TRP A 74 -17.85 -3.73 -9.90
CA TRP A 74 -17.57 -3.35 -11.29
C TRP A 74 -17.25 -1.86 -11.46
N ARG A 75 -17.80 -0.99 -10.60
CA ARG A 75 -17.51 0.46 -10.60
C ARG A 75 -16.22 0.80 -9.85
N ILE A 76 -15.93 0.08 -8.78
CA ILE A 76 -14.72 0.29 -7.98
C ILE A 76 -13.56 -0.63 -8.39
N GLY A 77 -13.72 -1.46 -9.42
CA GLY A 77 -12.65 -2.23 -10.03
C GLY A 77 -11.60 -1.33 -10.67
N LYS A 78 -10.35 -1.80 -10.72
CA LYS A 78 -9.29 -1.20 -11.53
C LYS A 78 -8.57 -2.31 -12.28
N TYR A 79 -8.18 -2.01 -13.53
CA TYR A 79 -7.37 -2.93 -14.32
C TYR A 79 -5.97 -3.07 -13.72
N THR A 80 -5.47 -4.31 -13.71
CA THR A 80 -4.07 -4.57 -13.41
C THR A 80 -3.23 -4.13 -14.60
N THR A 81 -2.21 -3.32 -14.33
CA THR A 81 -1.24 -2.87 -15.33
C THR A 81 0.16 -3.28 -14.89
N ASN A 82 1.13 -3.20 -15.81
CA ASN A 82 2.53 -3.54 -15.54
C ASN A 82 3.18 -2.63 -14.47
N TRP A 83 2.59 -1.47 -14.18
CA TRP A 83 3.16 -0.50 -13.25
C TRP A 83 2.84 -0.82 -11.79
N ARG A 84 1.58 -1.16 -11.50
CA ARG A 84 1.15 -1.48 -10.13
C ARG A 84 -0.09 -2.34 -10.11
N LYS A 85 -0.07 -3.31 -9.20
CA LYS A 85 -1.28 -4.05 -8.79
C LYS A 85 -2.26 -3.09 -8.08
N PRO A 86 -3.53 -3.00 -8.53
CA PRO A 86 -4.52 -2.17 -7.87
C PRO A 86 -4.79 -2.61 -6.41
N ILE A 87 -5.51 -1.76 -5.68
CA ILE A 87 -6.10 -2.15 -4.39
C ILE A 87 -7.31 -3.03 -4.70
N ASP A 88 -7.39 -4.16 -4.00
CA ASP A 88 -8.52 -5.07 -4.17
C ASP A 88 -9.84 -4.36 -3.87
N THR A 89 -10.90 -4.73 -4.58
CA THR A 89 -12.19 -4.05 -4.46
C THR A 89 -12.82 -4.21 -3.08
N GLY A 90 -12.66 -5.37 -2.42
CA GLY A 90 -13.12 -5.57 -1.05
C GLY A 90 -12.32 -4.72 -0.07
N GLN A 91 -11.01 -4.64 -0.27
CA GLN A 91 -10.14 -3.76 0.51
C GLN A 91 -10.52 -2.28 0.35
N ARG A 92 -10.85 -1.84 -0.87
CA ARG A 92 -11.30 -0.46 -1.14
C ARG A 92 -12.60 -0.14 -0.42
N LEU A 93 -13.56 -1.06 -0.45
CA LEU A 93 -14.82 -0.90 0.26
C LEU A 93 -14.59 -0.84 1.78
N ALA A 94 -13.77 -1.75 2.31
CA ALA A 94 -13.46 -1.78 3.73
C ALA A 94 -12.80 -0.48 4.24
N ILE A 95 -11.88 0.10 3.47
CA ILE A 95 -11.27 1.40 3.79
C ILE A 95 -12.30 2.53 3.75
N CYS A 96 -13.27 2.46 2.84
CA CYS A 96 -14.30 3.49 2.69
C CYS A 96 -15.34 3.47 3.83
N LEU A 97 -15.67 2.29 4.33
CA LEU A 97 -16.74 2.09 5.33
C LEU A 97 -16.28 2.20 6.78
N ARG A 98 -14.97 2.08 7.03
CA ARG A 98 -14.41 2.18 8.37
C ARG A 98 -14.64 3.57 8.98
#